data_AF-A0A812UPU9-F1
#
_entry.id   AF-A0A812UPU9-F1
#
_cell.length_a   1.000
_cell.length_b   1.000
_cell.length_c   1.000
_cell.angle_alpha   90.00
_cell.angle_beta   90.00
_cell.angle_gamma   90.00
#
_symmetry.space_group_name_H-M   'P 1'
#
loop_
_entity.id
_entity.type
_entity.pdbx_description
1 polymer ?
#
loop_
_entity_poly.entity_id
_entity_poly.type
_entity_poly.pdbx_seq_one_letter_code
_entity_poly.pdbx_strand_id
1 'polypeptide(L)'
;MVAGVACAAVSALAESATSGHEPAPHLMLGVLMCSLGDVAAAMTLILASAFGSTLDPPLNPLDTIFYMAVPCALTLLPASLYASHPVDWPNFGVLTDWEVYQKVHVLSPGTIFLVIASGIVSAGYNFIQYTVVQSLSASHAAFAGNFNKAATISISICLGLETLPGGKWKFVMLLGIAGNILAFTAWSYLQAMRNPSKEEGKSPS
;
A
#
# COMPACT_ATOMS: atom_id res chain seq x y z
N MET A 1 -4.51 -14.13 -10.76
CA MET A 1 -4.53 -13.43 -9.46
C MET A 1 -4.07 -14.33 -8.32
N VAL A 2 -4.70 -15.50 -8.07
CA VAL A 2 -4.30 -16.42 -6.98
C VAL A 2 -2.81 -16.82 -7.05
N ALA A 3 -2.29 -17.15 -8.24
CA ALA A 3 -0.87 -17.46 -8.41
C ALA A 3 0.08 -16.30 -8.04
N GLY A 4 -0.27 -15.06 -8.40
CA GLY A 4 0.51 -13.88 -8.03
C GLY A 4 0.48 -13.59 -6.52
N VAL A 5 -0.68 -13.77 -5.88
CA VAL A 5 -0.82 -13.67 -4.42
C VAL A 5 -0.01 -14.75 -3.70
N ALA A 6 0.00 -15.98 -4.21
CA ALA A 6 0.82 -17.06 -3.66
C ALA A 6 2.32 -16.75 -3.78
N CYS A 7 2.78 -16.24 -4.92
CA CYS A 7 4.17 -15.82 -5.11
C CYS A 7 4.57 -14.64 -4.22
N ALA A 8 3.67 -13.69 -4.00
CA ALA A 8 3.88 -12.59 -3.05
C ALA A 8 4.00 -13.10 -1.60
N ALA A 9 3.12 -14.03 -1.19
CA ALA A 9 3.18 -14.65 0.14
C ALA A 9 4.48 -15.43 0.36
N VAL A 10 4.97 -16.15 -0.65
CA VAL A 10 6.26 -16.86 -0.59
C VAL A 10 7.43 -15.89 -0.45
N SER A 11 7.37 -14.71 -1.09
CA SER A 11 8.41 -13.68 -0.96
C SER A 11 8.45 -13.10 0.47
N ALA A 12 7.29 -12.80 1.05
CA ALA A 12 7.18 -12.29 2.41
C ALA A 12 7.62 -13.34 3.47
N LEU A 13 7.31 -14.61 3.23
CA LEU A 13 7.78 -15.71 4.10
C LEU A 13 9.31 -15.87 4.03
N ALA A 14 9.91 -15.67 2.87
CA ALA A 14 11.36 -15.73 2.72
C ALA A 14 12.10 -14.62 3.47
N GLU A 15 11.53 -13.42 3.47
CA GLU A 15 12.05 -12.27 4.21
C GLU A 15 11.97 -12.49 5.72
N SER A 16 10.80 -12.90 6.23
CA SER A 16 10.60 -13.15 7.66
C SER A 16 11.45 -14.29 8.22
N ALA A 17 11.82 -15.28 7.40
CA ALA A 17 12.70 -16.38 7.79
C ALA A 17 14.18 -15.98 7.96
N THR A 18 14.57 -14.79 7.48
CA THR A 18 15.99 -14.41 7.36
C THR A 18 16.36 -13.20 8.22
N SER A 19 15.38 -12.44 8.67
CA SER A 19 15.53 -11.47 9.76
C SER A 19 15.87 -12.23 11.04
N GLY A 20 17.16 -12.49 11.29
CA GLY A 20 17.69 -13.27 12.41
C GLY A 20 17.49 -12.67 13.81
N HIS A 21 16.36 -12.01 14.05
CA HIS A 21 15.87 -11.70 15.38
C HIS A 21 15.27 -12.97 15.99
N GLU A 22 15.48 -13.18 17.29
CA GLU A 22 14.76 -14.20 18.07
C GLU A 22 13.27 -14.25 17.68
N PRO A 23 12.59 -15.42 17.78
CA PRO A 23 11.20 -15.56 17.34
C PRO A 23 10.37 -14.41 17.87
N ALA A 24 10.07 -13.44 17.00
CA ALA A 24 9.53 -12.17 17.44
C ALA A 24 8.18 -12.49 18.10
N PRO A 25 8.01 -12.24 19.40
CA PRO A 25 6.81 -12.67 20.14
C PRO A 25 5.51 -12.05 19.58
N HIS A 26 5.63 -11.11 18.65
CA HIS A 26 4.55 -10.41 17.99
C HIS A 26 4.48 -10.63 16.47
N LEU A 27 5.24 -11.58 15.89
CA LEU A 27 5.18 -11.86 14.44
C LEU A 27 3.76 -12.24 14.00
N MET A 28 3.09 -13.10 14.76
CA MET A 28 1.72 -13.51 14.48
C MET A 28 0.73 -12.34 14.58
N LEU A 29 0.95 -11.43 15.55
CA LEU A 29 0.17 -10.21 15.67
C LEU A 29 0.37 -9.30 14.45
N GLY A 30 1.62 -9.13 14.00
CA GLY A 30 1.95 -8.39 12.79
C GLY A 30 1.29 -8.97 11.54
N VAL A 31 1.37 -10.29 11.35
CA VAL A 31 0.71 -10.99 10.23
C VAL A 31 -0.80 -10.81 10.25
N LEU A 32 -1.44 -10.91 11.43
CA LEU A 32 -2.87 -10.67 11.58
C LEU A 32 -3.25 -9.21 11.27
N MET A 33 -2.50 -8.25 11.79
CA MET A 33 -2.71 -6.82 11.52
C MET A 33 -2.55 -6.51 10.02
N CYS A 34 -1.53 -7.07 9.36
CA CYS A 34 -1.34 -6.92 7.91
C CYS A 34 -2.51 -7.51 7.13
N SER A 35 -2.96 -8.72 7.50
CA SER A 35 -4.08 -9.39 6.81
C SER A 35 -5.39 -8.60 6.96
N LEU A 36 -5.68 -8.08 8.16
CA LEU A 36 -6.83 -7.20 8.40
C LEU A 36 -6.71 -5.89 7.61
N GLY A 37 -5.50 -5.32 7.53
CA GLY A 37 -5.20 -4.15 6.73
C GLY A 37 -5.47 -4.36 5.24
N ASP A 38 -5.08 -5.51 4.68
CA ASP A 38 -5.34 -5.85 3.28
C ASP A 38 -6.84 -6.01 2.99
N VAL A 39 -7.61 -6.59 3.92
CA VAL A 39 -9.08 -6.67 3.80
C VAL A 39 -9.71 -5.27 3.86
N ALA A 40 -9.28 -4.43 4.79
CA ALA A 40 -9.76 -3.05 4.90
C ALA A 40 -9.47 -2.26 3.62
N ALA A 41 -8.24 -2.37 3.08
CA ALA A 41 -7.85 -1.74 1.82
C ALA A 41 -8.70 -2.23 0.64
N ALA A 42 -8.98 -3.54 0.56
CA ALA A 42 -9.86 -4.10 -0.47
C ALA A 42 -11.29 -3.54 -0.36
N MET A 43 -11.83 -3.44 0.85
CA MET A 43 -13.15 -2.85 1.10
C MET A 43 -13.20 -1.37 0.70
N THR A 44 -12.14 -0.59 1.00
CA THR A 44 -12.02 0.81 0.56
C THR A 44 -12.06 0.93 -0.96
N LEU A 45 -11.39 0.04 -1.70
CA LEU A 45 -11.42 0.07 -3.17
C LEU A 45 -12.77 -0.32 -3.75
N ILE A 46 -13.46 -1.30 -3.16
CA ILE A 46 -14.82 -1.67 -3.56
C ILE A 46 -15.78 -0.50 -3.33
N LEU A 47 -15.67 0.16 -2.17
CA LEU A 47 -16.51 1.30 -1.83
C LEU A 47 -16.24 2.50 -2.76
N ALA A 48 -14.97 2.81 -3.04
CA ALA A 48 -14.59 3.85 -3.99
C ALA A 48 -15.11 3.58 -5.41
N SER A 49 -15.12 2.31 -5.84
CA SER A 49 -15.73 1.88 -7.10
C SER A 49 -17.26 2.09 -7.06
N ALA A 50 -17.92 1.69 -5.97
CA ALA A 50 -19.37 1.86 -5.82
C ALA A 50 -19.77 3.34 -5.81
N PHE A 51 -18.97 4.22 -5.20
CA PHE A 51 -19.21 5.66 -5.22
C PHE A 51 -19.11 6.27 -6.62
N GLY A 52 -18.28 5.71 -7.50
CA GLY A 52 -18.18 6.15 -8.90
C GLY A 52 -19.25 5.58 -9.82
N SER A 53 -19.92 4.48 -9.46
CA SER A 53 -20.86 3.77 -10.35
C SER A 53 -22.31 3.74 -9.88
N THR A 54 -22.56 3.85 -8.57
CA THR A 54 -23.87 3.53 -7.96
C THR A 54 -24.56 4.78 -7.37
N LEU A 55 -23.83 5.85 -7.11
CA LEU A 55 -24.40 7.13 -6.68
C LEU A 55 -24.86 7.96 -7.88
N ASP A 56 -25.97 8.68 -7.71
CA ASP A 56 -26.48 9.66 -8.68
C ASP A 56 -26.59 11.04 -8.01
N PRO A 57 -25.73 12.02 -8.34
CA PRO A 57 -24.62 11.95 -9.31
C PRO A 57 -23.41 11.14 -8.77
N PRO A 58 -22.58 10.55 -9.65
CA PRO A 58 -21.37 9.82 -9.24
C PRO A 58 -20.35 10.78 -8.61
N LEU A 59 -19.71 10.32 -7.53
CA LEU A 59 -18.71 11.13 -6.83
C LEU A 59 -17.43 11.22 -7.65
N ASN A 60 -16.91 12.45 -7.81
CA ASN A 60 -15.59 12.66 -8.38
C ASN A 60 -14.53 11.98 -7.49
N PRO A 61 -13.44 11.45 -8.07
CA PRO A 61 -12.31 10.94 -7.28
C PRO A 61 -11.84 11.90 -6.19
N LEU A 62 -11.82 13.21 -6.45
CA LEU A 62 -11.41 14.21 -5.47
C LEU A 62 -12.35 14.27 -4.27
N ASP A 63 -13.67 14.30 -4.51
CA ASP A 63 -14.67 14.30 -3.45
C ASP A 63 -14.59 13.00 -2.63
N THR A 64 -14.36 11.88 -3.31
CA THR A 64 -14.16 10.57 -2.68
C THR A 64 -12.98 10.59 -1.70
N ILE A 65 -11.88 11.27 -2.03
CA ILE A 65 -10.74 11.44 -1.11
C ILE A 65 -11.18 12.17 0.15
N PHE A 66 -11.86 13.31 0.02
CA PHE A 66 -12.27 14.12 1.18
C PHE A 66 -13.28 13.37 2.05
N TYR A 67 -14.28 12.74 1.44
CA TYR A 67 -15.31 11.99 2.17
C TYR A 67 -14.74 10.77 2.91
N MET A 68 -13.62 10.21 2.46
CA MET A 68 -12.94 9.09 3.14
C MET A 68 -11.88 9.56 4.14
N ALA A 69 -11.12 10.62 3.81
CA ALA A 69 -10.00 11.11 4.60
C ALA A 69 -10.45 11.85 5.86
N VAL A 70 -11.51 12.66 5.79
CA VAL A 70 -11.98 13.43 6.96
C VAL A 70 -12.45 12.53 8.10
N PRO A 71 -13.33 11.53 7.87
CA PRO A 71 -13.72 10.59 8.92
C PRO A 71 -12.51 9.81 9.46
N CYS A 72 -11.60 9.38 8.58
CA CYS A 72 -10.38 8.68 9.00
C CYS A 72 -9.52 9.55 9.94
N ALA A 73 -9.27 10.81 9.57
CA ALA A 73 -8.54 11.75 10.41
C ALA A 73 -9.22 11.97 11.77
N LEU A 74 -10.54 12.11 11.79
CA LEU A 74 -11.31 12.26 13.04
C LEU A 74 -11.22 11.01 13.93
N THR A 75 -11.21 9.81 13.35
CA THR A 75 -11.06 8.57 14.12
C THR A 75 -9.64 8.36 14.65
N LEU A 76 -8.62 8.83 13.93
CA LEU A 76 -7.22 8.71 14.33
C LEU A 76 -6.80 9.80 15.32
N LEU A 77 -7.47 10.96 15.33
CA LEU A 77 -7.10 12.08 16.17
C LEU A 77 -7.11 11.74 17.68
N PRO A 78 -8.14 11.07 18.24
CA PRO A 78 -8.09 10.62 19.63
C PRO A 78 -6.92 9.66 19.91
N ALA A 79 -6.65 8.71 19.00
CA ALA A 79 -5.53 7.80 19.17
C ALA A 79 -4.20 8.56 19.20
N SER A 80 -4.02 9.54 18.30
CA SER A 80 -2.79 10.35 18.25
C SER A 80 -2.55 11.21 19.50
N LEU A 81 -3.63 11.62 20.18
CA LEU A 81 -3.55 12.48 21.37
C LEU A 81 -3.43 11.69 22.67
N TYR A 82 -4.04 10.50 22.76
CA TYR A 82 -4.20 9.77 24.02
C TYR A 82 -3.50 8.40 24.05
N ALA A 83 -3.18 7.79 22.90
CA ALA A 83 -2.48 6.51 22.87
C ALA A 83 -0.97 6.73 22.92
N SER A 84 -0.37 6.46 24.08
CA SER A 84 1.08 6.52 24.24
C SER A 84 1.73 5.20 23.81
N HIS A 85 2.86 5.31 23.14
CA HIS A 85 3.64 4.16 22.67
C HIS A 85 5.14 4.36 22.98
N PRO A 86 5.91 3.26 23.10
CA PRO A 86 7.34 3.35 23.36
C PRO A 86 8.07 3.90 22.12
N VAL A 87 8.97 4.86 22.35
CA VAL A 87 9.78 5.49 21.29
C VAL A 87 11.26 5.15 21.51
N ASP A 88 11.93 4.64 20.47
CA ASP A 88 13.35 4.27 20.49
C ASP A 88 14.29 5.49 20.36
N TRP A 89 14.07 6.54 21.16
CA TRP A 89 14.91 7.75 21.15
C TRP A 89 15.74 7.88 22.44
N PRO A 90 17.00 8.34 22.35
CA PRO A 90 17.83 8.50 23.53
C PRO A 90 17.21 9.50 24.50
N ASN A 91 16.98 9.06 25.75
CA ASN A 91 16.36 9.81 26.85
C ASN A 91 14.84 10.03 26.77
N PHE A 92 14.15 9.37 25.84
CA PHE A 92 12.69 9.36 25.78
C PHE A 92 12.17 7.94 25.99
N GLY A 93 11.05 7.81 26.71
CA GLY A 93 10.43 6.52 27.02
C GLY A 93 9.14 6.36 26.24
N VAL A 94 8.02 6.54 26.94
CA VAL A 94 6.68 6.43 26.38
C VAL A 94 6.15 7.83 26.06
N LEU A 95 5.74 8.07 24.82
CA LEU A 95 5.23 9.35 24.34
C LEU A 95 3.97 9.13 23.50
N THR A 96 3.12 10.14 23.43
CA THR A 96 2.02 10.24 22.45
C THR A 96 2.53 10.78 21.11
N ASP A 97 1.81 10.51 20.01
CA ASP A 97 2.17 11.06 18.70
C ASP A 97 2.19 12.60 18.69
N TRP A 98 1.35 13.23 19.51
CA TRP A 98 1.36 14.67 19.69
C TRP A 98 2.64 15.19 20.37
N GLU A 99 3.09 14.52 21.43
CA GLU A 99 4.35 14.88 22.09
C GLU A 99 5.55 14.63 21.17
N VAL A 100 5.52 13.52 20.41
CA VAL A 100 6.50 13.23 19.36
C VAL A 100 6.56 14.39 18.35
N TYR A 101 5.40 14.85 17.85
CA TYR A 101 5.34 15.99 16.93
C TYR A 101 5.95 17.26 17.54
N GLN A 102 5.60 17.60 18.78
CA GLN A 102 6.14 18.78 19.46
C GLN A 102 7.66 18.71 19.63
N LYS A 103 8.20 17.53 19.97
CA LYS A 103 9.65 17.33 20.11
C LYS A 103 10.37 17.43 18.76
N VAL A 104 9.83 16.81 17.71
CA VAL A 104 10.41 16.88 16.35
C VAL A 104 10.38 18.31 15.82
N HIS A 105 9.31 19.05 16.05
CA HIS A 105 9.20 20.44 15.62
C HIS A 105 10.32 21.33 16.20
N VAL A 106 10.73 21.09 17.45
CA VAL A 106 11.82 21.83 18.10
C VAL A 106 13.21 21.33 17.67
N LEU A 107 13.38 20.01 17.55
CA LEU A 107 14.70 19.40 17.26
C LEU A 107 15.07 19.43 15.78
N SER A 108 14.11 19.22 14.89
CA SER A 108 14.30 19.17 13.44
C SER A 108 13.04 19.64 12.70
N PRO A 109 12.84 20.97 12.57
CA PRO A 109 11.68 21.52 11.89
C PRO A 109 11.60 21.11 10.41
N GLY A 110 12.73 20.78 9.78
CA GLY A 110 12.78 20.27 8.41
C GLY A 110 12.02 18.94 8.24
N THR A 111 11.96 18.10 9.27
CA THR A 111 11.17 16.86 9.24
C THR A 111 9.67 17.15 9.10
N ILE A 112 9.18 18.24 9.70
CA ILE A 112 7.77 18.62 9.59
C ILE A 112 7.41 18.98 8.14
N PHE A 113 8.33 19.62 7.41
CA PHE A 113 8.14 19.86 5.99
C PHE A 113 8.01 18.54 5.20
N LEU A 114 8.83 17.53 5.51
CA LEU A 114 8.72 16.21 4.87
C LEU A 114 7.39 15.51 5.17
N VAL A 115 6.86 15.66 6.39
CA VAL A 115 5.54 15.14 6.77
C VAL A 115 4.42 15.82 5.98
N ILE A 116 4.48 17.14 5.82
CA ILE A 116 3.48 17.87 5.01
C ILE A 116 3.59 17.49 3.53
N ALA A 117 4.82 17.44 3.00
CA ALA A 117 5.08 17.05 1.62
C ALA A 117 4.60 15.62 1.34
N SER A 118 4.83 14.67 2.25
CA SER A 118 4.34 13.30 2.10
C SER A 118 2.80 13.23 2.11
N GLY A 119 2.13 14.09 2.89
CA GLY A 119 0.68 14.24 2.86
C GLY A 119 0.16 14.68 1.49
N ILE A 120 0.79 15.67 0.86
CA ILE A 120 0.42 16.14 -0.49
C ILE A 120 0.63 15.04 -1.54
N VAL A 121 1.78 14.36 -1.50
CA VAL A 121 2.09 13.24 -2.42
C VAL A 121 1.10 12.09 -2.21
N SER A 122 0.74 11.79 -0.97
CA SER A 122 -0.26 10.76 -0.64
C SER A 122 -1.65 11.12 -1.17
N ALA A 123 -2.07 12.39 -1.08
CA ALA A 123 -3.32 12.84 -1.69
C ALA A 123 -3.32 12.67 -3.22
N GLY A 124 -2.22 13.03 -3.89
CA GLY A 124 -2.06 12.82 -5.33
C GLY A 124 -2.08 11.34 -5.73
N TYR A 125 -1.43 10.48 -4.95
CA TYR A 125 -1.46 9.03 -5.14
C TYR A 125 -2.88 8.47 -5.00
N ASN A 126 -3.62 8.87 -3.94
CA ASN A 126 -5.01 8.45 -3.72
C ASN A 126 -5.93 8.94 -4.84
N PHE A 127 -5.70 10.14 -5.38
CA PHE A 127 -6.43 10.64 -6.54
C PHE A 127 -6.27 9.73 -7.75
N ILE A 128 -5.03 9.43 -8.14
CA ILE A 128 -4.74 8.53 -9.27
C ILE A 128 -5.33 7.14 -9.00
N GLN A 129 -5.18 6.63 -7.78
CA GLN A 129 -5.71 5.33 -7.39
C GLN A 129 -7.23 5.28 -7.54
N TYR A 130 -7.97 6.26 -7.02
CA TYR A 130 -9.43 6.28 -7.14
C TYR A 130 -9.90 6.55 -8.58
N THR A 131 -9.19 7.37 -9.36
CA THR A 131 -9.46 7.50 -10.80
C THR A 131 -9.35 6.16 -11.52
N VAL A 132 -8.30 5.38 -11.25
CA VAL A 132 -8.13 4.03 -11.82
C VAL A 132 -9.25 3.09 -11.37
N VAL A 133 -9.58 3.09 -10.08
CA VAL A 133 -10.66 2.26 -9.52
C VAL A 133 -11.99 2.56 -10.20
N GLN A 134 -12.35 3.84 -10.30
CA GLN A 134 -13.63 4.28 -10.85
C GLN A 134 -13.69 4.12 -12.39
N SER A 135 -12.55 4.18 -13.08
CA SER A 135 -12.51 4.07 -14.55
C SER A 135 -12.34 2.63 -15.07
N LEU A 136 -11.57 1.79 -14.38
CA LEU A 136 -11.14 0.47 -14.87
C LEU A 136 -11.67 -0.71 -14.03
N SER A 137 -12.03 -0.46 -12.76
CA SER A 137 -12.51 -1.39 -11.70
C SER A 137 -11.55 -1.60 -10.53
N ALA A 138 -12.11 -1.99 -9.38
CA ALA A 138 -11.37 -2.35 -8.17
C ALA A 138 -10.36 -3.49 -8.39
N SER A 139 -10.64 -4.45 -9.28
CA SER A 139 -9.72 -5.55 -9.59
C SER A 139 -8.46 -5.07 -10.30
N HIS A 140 -8.57 -4.09 -11.21
CA HIS A 140 -7.41 -3.48 -11.87
C HIS A 140 -6.56 -2.69 -10.87
N ALA A 141 -7.19 -1.98 -9.95
CA ALA A 141 -6.47 -1.24 -8.91
C ALA A 141 -5.74 -2.16 -7.92
N ALA A 142 -6.39 -3.22 -7.43
CA ALA A 142 -5.76 -4.22 -6.56
C ALA A 142 -4.57 -4.90 -7.26
N PHE A 143 -4.71 -5.15 -8.55
CA PHE A 143 -3.67 -5.73 -9.38
C PHE A 143 -2.48 -4.78 -9.62
N ALA A 144 -2.74 -3.52 -9.98
CA ALA A 144 -1.73 -2.48 -10.10
C ALA A 144 -0.98 -2.25 -8.76
N GLY A 145 -1.70 -2.31 -7.64
CA GLY A 145 -1.12 -2.24 -6.31
C GLY A 145 -0.11 -3.36 -6.02
N ASN A 146 -0.44 -4.61 -6.37
CA ASN A 146 0.48 -5.74 -6.21
C ASN A 146 1.71 -5.65 -7.11
N PHE A 147 1.57 -5.14 -8.33
CA PHE A 147 2.70 -4.87 -9.22
C PHE A 147 3.59 -3.76 -8.67
N ASN A 148 3.01 -2.65 -8.22
CA ASN A 148 3.75 -1.56 -7.59
C ASN A 148 4.55 -2.05 -6.38
N LYS A 149 3.95 -2.89 -5.50
CA LYS A 149 4.66 -3.51 -4.39
C LYS A 149 5.87 -4.35 -4.87
N ALA A 150 5.66 -5.24 -5.85
CA ALA A 150 6.75 -6.08 -6.38
C ALA A 150 7.85 -5.27 -7.08
N ALA A 151 7.49 -4.22 -7.81
CA ALA A 151 8.42 -3.31 -8.46
C ALA A 151 9.24 -2.52 -7.43
N THR A 152 8.61 -2.02 -6.37
CA THR A 152 9.31 -1.32 -5.28
C THR A 152 10.33 -2.21 -4.59
N ILE A 153 9.98 -3.47 -4.26
CA ILE A 153 10.92 -4.44 -3.70
C ILE A 153 12.09 -4.67 -4.67
N SER A 154 11.81 -4.83 -5.96
CA SER A 154 12.85 -5.02 -6.99
C SER A 154 13.79 -3.82 -7.09
N ILE A 155 13.25 -2.60 -7.09
CA ILE A 155 14.03 -1.36 -7.15
C ILE A 155 14.85 -1.18 -5.86
N SER A 156 14.27 -1.47 -4.70
CA SER A 156 14.92 -1.42 -3.38
C SER A 156 16.16 -2.31 -3.34
N ILE A 157 16.05 -3.54 -3.83
CA ILE A 157 17.18 -4.48 -3.97
C ILE A 157 18.22 -3.94 -4.97
N CYS A 158 17.79 -3.44 -6.14
CA CYS A 158 18.70 -2.91 -7.16
C CYS A 158 19.49 -1.68 -6.68
N LEU A 159 18.88 -0.84 -5.85
CA LEU A 159 19.51 0.34 -5.26
C LEU A 159 20.32 0.01 -3.99
N GLY A 160 20.29 -1.24 -3.52
CA GLY A 160 20.99 -1.68 -2.31
C GLY A 160 20.39 -1.13 -1.01
N LEU A 161 19.13 -0.66 -1.04
CA LEU A 161 18.40 -0.22 0.15
C LEU A 161 17.92 -1.40 1.01
N GLU A 162 17.81 -2.58 0.39
CA GLU A 162 17.38 -3.81 1.02
C GLU A 162 18.36 -4.94 0.68
N THR A 163 18.73 -5.72 1.69
CA THR A 163 19.65 -6.84 1.52
C THR A 163 18.88 -8.11 1.22
N LEU A 164 19.26 -8.80 0.15
CA LEU A 164 18.70 -10.11 -0.17
C LEU A 164 18.95 -11.10 0.99
N PRO A 165 17.94 -11.92 1.34
CA PRO A 165 18.08 -12.90 2.40
C PRO A 165 19.22 -13.87 2.09
N GLY A 166 19.98 -14.26 3.12
CA GLY A 166 21.07 -15.22 3.00
C GLY A 166 20.61 -16.63 2.60
N GLY A 167 21.51 -17.39 1.96
CA GLY A 167 21.29 -18.81 1.64
C GLY A 167 20.22 -19.06 0.58
N LYS A 168 19.43 -20.14 0.76
CA LYS A 168 18.43 -20.59 -0.23
C LYS A 168 17.23 -19.64 -0.36
N TRP A 169 16.96 -18.84 0.67
CA TRP A 169 15.85 -17.88 0.71
C TRP A 169 16.01 -16.74 -0.31
N LYS A 170 17.26 -16.40 -0.68
CA LYS A 170 17.56 -15.48 -1.80
C LYS A 170 16.84 -15.87 -3.08
N PHE A 171 16.94 -17.15 -3.45
CA PHE A 171 16.35 -17.66 -4.68
C PHE A 171 14.83 -17.74 -4.57
N VAL A 172 14.31 -18.08 -3.39
CA VAL A 172 12.86 -18.13 -3.12
C VAL A 172 12.23 -16.75 -3.25
N MET A 173 12.85 -15.71 -2.68
CA MET A 173 12.39 -14.33 -2.80
C MET A 173 12.43 -13.85 -4.25
N LEU A 174 13.54 -14.08 -4.97
CA LEU A 174 13.66 -13.70 -6.38
C LEU A 174 12.64 -14.41 -7.28
N LEU A 175 12.40 -15.70 -7.05
CA LEU A 175 11.38 -16.46 -7.79
C LEU A 175 9.97 -15.99 -7.46
N GLY A 176 9.69 -15.62 -6.22
CA GLY A 176 8.40 -15.05 -5.82
C GLY A 176 8.13 -13.70 -6.45
N ILE A 177 9.12 -12.81 -6.48
CA ILE A 177 9.04 -11.51 -7.19
C ILE A 177 8.81 -11.73 -8.68
N ALA A 178 9.65 -12.55 -9.32
CA ALA A 178 9.54 -12.85 -10.75
C ALA A 178 8.20 -13.51 -11.09
N GLY A 179 7.74 -14.45 -10.28
CA GLY A 179 6.44 -15.11 -10.44
C GLY A 179 5.26 -14.14 -10.32
N ASN A 180 5.32 -13.18 -9.40
CA ASN A 180 4.30 -12.14 -9.27
C ASN A 180 4.27 -11.22 -10.50
N ILE A 181 5.43 -10.76 -10.97
CA ILE A 181 5.55 -9.94 -12.19
C ILE A 181 5.07 -10.71 -13.42
N LEU A 182 5.47 -11.97 -13.59
CA LEU A 182 5.05 -12.78 -14.75
C LEU A 182 3.55 -13.08 -14.72
N ALA A 183 2.98 -13.37 -13.55
CA ALA A 183 1.54 -13.54 -13.40
C ALA A 183 0.78 -12.25 -13.75
N PHE A 184 1.38 -11.08 -13.46
CA PHE A 184 0.87 -9.79 -13.88
C PHE A 184 0.93 -9.63 -15.39
N THR A 185 2.10 -9.78 -16.00
CA THR A 185 2.27 -9.61 -17.44
C THR A 185 1.35 -10.54 -18.23
N ALA A 186 1.21 -11.80 -17.80
CA ALA A 186 0.33 -12.77 -18.43
C ALA A 186 -1.16 -12.37 -18.32
N TRP A 187 -1.61 -11.89 -17.17
CA TRP A 187 -3.00 -11.44 -17.02
C TRP A 187 -3.31 -10.21 -17.86
N SER A 188 -2.43 -9.21 -17.86
CA SER A 188 -2.58 -8.00 -18.69
C SER A 188 -2.63 -8.34 -20.17
N TYR A 189 -1.77 -9.26 -20.62
CA TYR A 189 -1.76 -9.75 -21.99
C TYR A 189 -3.07 -10.47 -22.36
N LEU A 190 -3.54 -11.40 -21.52
CA LEU A 190 -4.80 -12.12 -21.73
C LEU A 190 -6.01 -11.17 -21.73
N GLN A 191 -6.00 -10.14 -20.90
CA GLN A 191 -7.08 -9.15 -20.83
C GLN A 191 -7.11 -8.26 -22.08
N ALA A 192 -5.94 -7.84 -22.59
CA ALA A 192 -5.83 -7.12 -23.86
C ALA A 192 -6.36 -7.95 -25.04
N MET A 193 -6.05 -9.26 -25.06
CA MET A 193 -6.60 -10.17 -26.07
C MET A 193 -8.12 -10.41 -25.94
N ARG A 194 -8.71 -10.22 -24.76
CA ARG A 194 -10.14 -10.44 -24.53
C ARG A 194 -11.01 -9.22 -24.87
N ASN A 195 -10.43 -8.03 -24.94
CA ASN A 195 -11.14 -6.77 -25.22
C ASN A 195 -10.68 -6.00 -26.49
N PRO A 196 -10.30 -6.63 -27.62
CA PRO A 196 -9.95 -5.87 -28.82
C PRO A 196 -11.14 -5.04 -29.36
N SER A 197 -12.37 -5.48 -29.10
CA SER A 197 -13.60 -4.86 -29.65
C SER A 197 -14.14 -3.64 -28.90
N LYS A 198 -13.52 -3.20 -27.79
CA LYS A 198 -13.93 -1.98 -27.06
C LYS A 198 -13.09 -0.74 -27.42
N GLU A 199 -11.90 -0.92 -27.98
CA GLU A 199 -11.05 0.19 -28.40
C GLU A 199 -11.43 0.73 -29.79
N GLU A 200 -11.95 -0.11 -30.70
CA GLU A 200 -12.44 0.33 -32.01
C GLU A 200 -13.77 1.13 -31.97
N GLY A 201 -14.43 1.23 -30.81
CA GLY A 201 -15.71 1.93 -30.65
C GLY A 201 -15.63 3.40 -30.20
N LYS A 202 -14.44 3.93 -29.89
CA LYS A 202 -14.23 5.37 -29.61
C LYS A 202 -13.56 6.04 -30.81
N SER A 203 -14.28 6.15 -31.92
CA SER A 203 -13.95 7.12 -32.96
C SER A 203 -14.48 8.50 -32.53
N PRO A 204 -13.73 9.60 -32.71
CA PRO A 204 -14.19 10.92 -32.34
C PRO A 204 -15.30 11.35 -33.30
N SER A 205 -16.48 11.62 -32.75
CA SER A 205 -17.53 12.42 -33.39
C SER A 205 -17.99 13.48 -32.41
#